data_AF-D0LGD3-F1
#
_entry.id   AF-D0LGD3-F1
#
_cell.length_a   1.000
_cell.length_b   1.000
_cell.length_c   1.000
_cell.angle_alpha   90.00
_cell.angle_beta   90.00
_cell.angle_gamma   90.00
#
_symmetry.space_group_name_H-M   'P 1'
#
loop_
_entity.id
_entity.type
_entity.pdbx_description
1 polymer ?
#
loop_
_entity_poly.entity_id
_entity_poly.type
_entity_poly.pdbx_seq_one_letter_code
_entity_poly.pdbx_strand_id
1 'polypeptide(L)'
;MHASTRLPTLLFSLVVLSTAACGPAVPSNPSWEEDVKPIMLANCARCHRDDSQNGAPSNFRLDVCETTGGEDGTQARAERVVARAKSESSPMPPLPASPLTDRQVEVLDNWLANGAPCDSSGAASVALLTPLALRADERGPQLELGYALRDPRASLVHLSFVAESESGELHTAPAADAAAAAEATLRWSLAELPAGSYELRVTLDDGAEIREQSLGSFVVPAR
;
A
#
# COMPACT_ATOMS: atom_id res chain seq x y z
N MET A 1 33.01 -60.85 43.69
CA MET A 1 32.51 -59.46 43.76
C MET A 1 32.50 -58.92 42.33
N HIS A 2 31.35 -58.96 41.65
CA HIS A 2 31.19 -58.39 40.30
C HIS A 2 30.01 -57.42 40.36
N ALA A 3 30.30 -56.12 40.24
CA ALA A 3 29.29 -55.06 40.25
C ALA A 3 28.88 -54.75 38.80
N SER A 4 27.61 -55.00 38.46
CA SER A 4 27.02 -54.65 37.18
C SER A 4 26.40 -53.25 37.24
N THR A 5 26.99 -52.29 36.55
CA THR A 5 26.46 -50.93 36.38
C THR A 5 25.47 -50.92 35.21
N ARG A 6 24.20 -50.58 35.47
CA ARG A 6 23.18 -50.40 34.43
C ARG A 6 23.22 -48.94 33.93
N LEU A 7 23.40 -48.73 32.63
CA LEU A 7 23.25 -47.40 31.99
C LEU A 7 21.76 -47.05 31.84
N PRO A 8 21.34 -45.81 32.13
CA PRO A 8 19.97 -45.36 31.89
C PRO A 8 19.78 -45.01 30.41
N THR A 9 18.76 -45.60 29.79
CA THR A 9 18.32 -45.29 28.43
C THR A 9 17.64 -43.92 28.42
N LEU A 10 18.32 -42.90 27.87
CA LEU A 10 17.74 -41.57 27.64
C LEU A 10 16.82 -41.60 26.42
N LEU A 11 15.51 -41.61 26.66
CA LEU A 11 14.48 -41.38 25.65
C LEU A 11 14.48 -39.89 25.26
N PHE A 12 15.10 -39.57 24.12
CA PHE A 12 15.07 -38.23 23.54
C PHE A 12 13.67 -38.00 22.92
N SER A 13 12.77 -37.36 23.68
CA SER A 13 11.47 -36.95 23.17
C SER A 13 11.65 -35.84 22.15
N LEU A 14 11.40 -36.15 20.88
CA LEU A 14 11.38 -35.19 19.79
C LEU A 14 10.13 -34.31 19.94
N VAL A 15 10.28 -33.15 20.57
CA VAL A 15 9.23 -32.12 20.61
C VAL A 15 9.14 -31.52 19.21
N VAL A 16 8.12 -31.95 18.45
CA VAL A 16 7.76 -31.34 17.17
C VAL A 16 7.14 -29.98 17.48
N LEU A 17 7.93 -28.92 17.35
CA LEU A 17 7.47 -27.55 17.49
C LEU A 17 6.62 -27.21 16.25
N SER A 18 5.29 -27.32 16.37
CA SER A 18 4.36 -26.92 15.31
C SER A 18 4.51 -25.43 15.04
N THR A 19 5.22 -25.08 13.97
CA THR A 19 5.18 -23.75 13.39
C THR A 19 3.76 -23.54 12.85
N ALA A 20 2.94 -22.78 13.59
CA ALA A 20 1.69 -22.26 13.06
C ALA A 20 2.03 -21.43 11.82
N ALA A 21 1.72 -21.95 10.64
CA ALA A 21 1.83 -21.21 9.39
C ALA A 21 0.80 -20.08 9.41
N CYS A 22 1.22 -18.92 9.91
CA CYS A 22 0.44 -17.70 9.80
C CYS A 22 0.51 -17.28 8.32
N GLY A 23 -0.57 -17.54 7.57
CA GLY A 23 -0.72 -16.95 6.25
C GLY A 23 -0.69 -15.42 6.33
N PRO A 24 -0.37 -14.72 5.23
CA PRO A 24 -0.41 -13.26 5.23
C PRO A 24 -1.83 -12.79 5.58
N ALA A 25 -1.91 -11.86 6.53
CA ALA A 25 -3.16 -11.23 6.95
C ALA A 25 -3.91 -10.63 5.74
N VAL A 26 -5.22 -10.49 5.88
CA VAL A 26 -6.04 -9.79 4.88
C VAL A 26 -5.82 -8.27 5.06
N PRO A 27 -5.47 -7.52 3.99
CA PRO A 27 -5.35 -6.08 4.07
C PRO A 27 -6.67 -5.43 4.47
N SER A 28 -6.62 -4.44 5.36
CA SER A 28 -7.79 -3.63 5.73
C SER A 28 -8.22 -2.66 4.63
N ASN A 29 -7.29 -2.30 3.73
CA ASN A 29 -7.53 -1.47 2.55
C ASN A 29 -6.90 -2.14 1.31
N PRO A 30 -7.54 -3.17 0.74
CA PRO A 30 -6.99 -3.88 -0.41
C PRO A 30 -6.93 -2.99 -1.65
N SER A 31 -5.86 -3.11 -2.43
CA SER A 31 -5.68 -2.40 -3.70
C SER A 31 -6.21 -3.22 -4.88
N TRP A 32 -6.56 -2.54 -5.98
CA TRP A 32 -6.95 -3.24 -7.19
C TRP A 32 -5.83 -4.14 -7.74
N GLU A 33 -4.63 -3.59 -7.98
CA GLU A 33 -3.56 -4.32 -8.69
C GLU A 33 -3.00 -5.52 -7.93
N GLU A 34 -2.75 -5.38 -6.61
CA GLU A 34 -2.06 -6.41 -5.83
C GLU A 34 -3.02 -7.43 -5.18
N ASP A 35 -4.20 -6.99 -4.76
CA ASP A 35 -5.09 -7.82 -3.95
C ASP A 35 -6.30 -8.35 -4.73
N VAL A 36 -6.96 -7.49 -5.50
CA VAL A 36 -8.26 -7.80 -6.12
C VAL A 36 -8.10 -8.40 -7.52
N LYS A 37 -7.29 -7.77 -8.37
CA LYS A 37 -7.06 -8.20 -9.75
C LYS A 37 -6.56 -9.65 -9.84
N PRO A 38 -5.64 -10.14 -8.99
CA PRO A 38 -5.27 -11.56 -9.02
C PRO A 38 -6.45 -12.50 -8.73
N ILE A 39 -7.38 -12.11 -7.83
CA ILE A 39 -8.60 -12.87 -7.56
C ILE A 39 -9.51 -12.87 -8.78
N MET A 40 -9.71 -11.72 -9.42
CA MET A 40 -10.55 -11.62 -10.61
C MET A 40 -9.97 -12.41 -11.78
N LEU A 41 -8.67 -12.33 -12.02
CA LEU A 41 -8.01 -13.06 -13.10
C LEU A 41 -8.08 -14.58 -12.89
N ALA A 42 -7.87 -15.04 -11.65
CA ALA A 42 -7.89 -16.46 -11.33
C ALA A 42 -9.30 -17.07 -11.40
N ASN A 43 -10.33 -16.32 -11.01
CA ASN A 43 -11.68 -16.88 -10.77
C ASN A 43 -12.74 -16.41 -11.77
N CYS A 44 -12.63 -15.20 -12.31
CA CYS A 44 -13.73 -14.51 -13.01
C CYS A 44 -13.43 -14.24 -14.50
N ALA A 45 -12.23 -13.73 -14.80
CA ALA A 45 -11.85 -13.21 -16.12
C ALA A 45 -11.81 -14.28 -17.22
N ARG A 46 -11.78 -15.57 -16.87
CA ARG A 46 -11.88 -16.65 -17.86
C ARG A 46 -13.18 -16.60 -18.67
N CYS A 47 -14.26 -16.08 -18.07
CA CYS A 47 -15.54 -15.91 -18.75
C CYS A 47 -15.91 -14.44 -18.94
N HIS A 48 -15.56 -13.57 -17.98
CA HIS A 48 -15.91 -12.15 -17.97
C HIS A 48 -14.74 -11.28 -18.42
N ARG A 49 -14.48 -11.24 -19.72
CA ARG A 49 -13.47 -10.38 -20.37
C ARG A 49 -14.02 -9.85 -21.70
N ASP A 50 -13.22 -9.06 -22.42
CA ASP A 50 -13.54 -8.44 -23.73
C ASP A 50 -14.27 -9.42 -24.68
N ASP A 51 -13.71 -10.62 -24.84
CA ASP A 51 -14.31 -11.75 -25.56
C ASP A 51 -15.07 -12.65 -24.60
N SER A 52 -16.19 -12.17 -24.07
CA SER A 52 -17.02 -12.89 -23.10
C SER A 52 -17.34 -14.32 -23.56
N GLN A 53 -17.12 -15.29 -22.66
CA GLN A 53 -17.26 -16.72 -22.96
C GLN A 53 -18.29 -17.40 -22.07
N ASN A 54 -18.71 -18.61 -22.47
CA ASN A 54 -19.54 -19.50 -21.66
C ASN A 54 -20.86 -18.86 -21.17
N GLY A 55 -21.45 -17.99 -22.00
CA GLY A 55 -22.70 -17.29 -21.69
C GLY A 55 -22.55 -16.11 -20.73
N ALA A 56 -21.33 -15.64 -20.45
CA ALA A 56 -21.11 -14.40 -19.72
C ALA A 56 -21.68 -13.19 -20.48
N PRO A 57 -22.27 -12.20 -19.77
CA PRO A 57 -22.73 -10.98 -20.41
C PRO A 57 -21.56 -10.16 -20.95
N SER A 58 -21.71 -9.64 -22.17
CA SER A 58 -20.68 -8.87 -22.88
C SER A 58 -20.74 -7.36 -22.63
N ASN A 59 -21.45 -6.92 -21.59
CA ASN A 59 -21.55 -5.49 -21.26
C ASN A 59 -20.67 -5.10 -20.06
N PHE A 60 -19.86 -6.03 -19.57
CA PHE A 60 -18.88 -5.81 -18.54
C PHE A 60 -17.77 -6.85 -18.61
N ARG A 61 -16.62 -6.48 -18.07
CA ARG A 61 -15.44 -7.34 -17.98
C ARG A 61 -14.80 -7.18 -16.61
N LEU A 62 -14.21 -8.26 -16.11
CA LEU A 62 -13.70 -8.34 -14.74
C LEU A 62 -12.16 -8.44 -14.68
N ASP A 63 -11.48 -8.33 -15.82
CA ASP A 63 -10.02 -8.26 -15.92
C ASP A 63 -9.45 -6.84 -15.84
N VAL A 64 -10.32 -5.83 -15.82
CA VAL A 64 -10.00 -4.41 -15.60
C VAL A 64 -10.86 -3.85 -14.48
N CYS A 65 -10.37 -2.80 -13.81
CA CYS A 65 -11.12 -2.18 -12.74
C CYS A 65 -12.16 -1.18 -13.25
N GLU A 66 -11.68 -0.22 -14.05
CA GLU A 66 -12.48 0.89 -14.55
C GLU A 66 -13.27 0.50 -15.80
N THR A 67 -14.33 1.26 -16.07
CA THR A 67 -15.09 1.16 -17.32
C THR A 67 -14.24 1.62 -18.49
N THR A 68 -14.03 0.75 -19.47
CA THR A 68 -13.23 1.02 -20.67
C THR A 68 -14.05 0.78 -21.93
N GLY A 69 -14.01 1.70 -22.89
CA GLY A 69 -14.65 1.49 -24.20
C GLY A 69 -16.19 1.32 -24.16
N GLY A 70 -16.84 1.73 -23.06
CA GLY A 70 -18.29 1.56 -22.87
C GLY A 70 -18.70 0.24 -22.24
N GLU A 71 -17.74 -0.62 -21.88
CA GLU A 71 -17.97 -1.83 -21.07
C GLU A 71 -17.65 -1.56 -19.61
N ASP A 72 -18.55 -1.96 -18.71
CA ASP A 72 -18.33 -1.79 -17.27
C ASP A 72 -17.12 -2.59 -16.80
N GLY A 73 -16.25 -1.96 -16.02
CA GLY A 73 -15.17 -2.64 -15.30
C GLY A 73 -15.65 -3.26 -13.98
N THR A 74 -14.73 -3.90 -13.26
CA THR A 74 -15.04 -4.57 -11.99
C THR A 74 -15.64 -3.62 -10.94
N GLN A 75 -15.15 -2.38 -10.82
CA GLN A 75 -15.66 -1.41 -9.85
C GLN A 75 -17.14 -1.10 -10.06
N ALA A 76 -17.55 -0.90 -11.32
CA ALA A 76 -18.95 -0.63 -11.65
C ALA A 76 -19.90 -1.80 -11.30
N ARG A 77 -19.35 -3.00 -11.06
CA ARG A 77 -20.10 -4.22 -10.69
C ARG A 77 -19.75 -4.76 -9.31
N ALA A 78 -18.97 -4.04 -8.51
CA ALA A 78 -18.35 -4.56 -7.29
C ALA A 78 -19.35 -5.20 -6.32
N GLU A 79 -20.44 -4.51 -5.97
CA GLU A 79 -21.49 -5.06 -5.08
C GLU A 79 -22.03 -6.41 -5.57
N ARG A 80 -22.32 -6.50 -6.89
CA ARG A 80 -22.83 -7.73 -7.50
C ARG A 80 -21.76 -8.80 -7.57
N VAL A 81 -20.51 -8.46 -7.85
CA VAL A 81 -19.39 -9.41 -7.84
C VAL A 81 -19.26 -10.05 -6.46
N VAL A 82 -19.21 -9.25 -5.39
CA VAL A 82 -19.11 -9.75 -4.00
C VAL A 82 -20.34 -10.59 -3.63
N ALA A 83 -21.55 -10.11 -3.94
CA ALA A 83 -22.78 -10.85 -3.65
C ALA A 83 -22.83 -12.21 -4.35
N ARG A 84 -22.38 -12.29 -5.61
CA ARG A 84 -22.36 -13.55 -6.38
C ARG A 84 -21.23 -14.48 -5.94
N ALA A 85 -20.09 -13.94 -5.54
CA ALA A 85 -18.98 -14.71 -4.98
C ALA A 85 -19.39 -15.49 -3.71
N LYS A 86 -20.32 -14.93 -2.94
CA LYS A 86 -20.86 -15.51 -1.69
C LYS A 86 -22.17 -16.30 -1.88
N SER A 87 -22.73 -16.34 -3.07
CA SER A 87 -24.08 -16.88 -3.28
C SER A 87 -24.08 -18.40 -3.30
N GLU A 88 -24.90 -19.04 -2.47
CA GLU A 88 -25.10 -20.49 -2.54
C GLU A 88 -26.05 -20.91 -3.68
N SER A 89 -27.05 -20.09 -3.99
CA SER A 89 -28.07 -20.40 -5.01
C SER A 89 -27.66 -20.02 -6.43
N SER A 90 -26.70 -19.10 -6.58
CA SER A 90 -26.19 -18.65 -7.89
C SER A 90 -24.72 -18.25 -7.79
N PRO A 91 -23.82 -19.17 -7.37
CA PRO A 91 -22.42 -18.86 -7.14
C PRO A 91 -21.70 -18.37 -8.39
N MET A 92 -20.71 -17.50 -8.17
CA MET A 92 -19.64 -17.22 -9.12
C MET A 92 -18.29 -17.47 -8.43
N PRO A 93 -17.40 -18.32 -8.97
CA PRO A 93 -17.55 -19.09 -10.20
C PRO A 93 -18.72 -20.11 -10.14
N PRO A 94 -19.36 -20.43 -11.28
CA PRO A 94 -20.44 -21.40 -11.29
C PRO A 94 -19.90 -22.82 -11.10
N LEU A 95 -20.72 -23.71 -10.53
CA LEU A 95 -20.37 -25.13 -10.42
C LEU A 95 -20.04 -25.73 -11.80
N PRO A 96 -19.05 -26.65 -11.90
CA PRO A 96 -18.36 -27.33 -10.79
C PRO A 96 -17.07 -26.64 -10.33
N ALA A 97 -16.81 -25.38 -10.71
CA ALA A 97 -15.63 -24.66 -10.24
C ALA A 97 -15.69 -24.43 -8.73
N SER A 98 -14.53 -24.45 -8.07
CA SER A 98 -14.43 -24.19 -6.64
C SER A 98 -14.89 -22.76 -6.30
N PRO A 99 -15.57 -22.56 -5.16
CA PRO A 99 -15.84 -21.23 -4.64
C PRO A 99 -14.53 -20.53 -4.23
N LEU A 100 -14.62 -19.21 -4.04
CA LEU A 100 -13.52 -18.45 -3.45
C LEU A 100 -13.22 -18.94 -2.04
N THR A 101 -11.96 -18.81 -1.63
CA THR A 101 -11.55 -19.05 -0.24
C THR A 101 -12.04 -17.93 0.68
N ASP A 102 -12.18 -18.21 1.98
CA ASP A 102 -12.58 -17.20 2.97
C ASP A 102 -11.70 -15.95 2.91
N ARG A 103 -10.38 -16.13 2.73
CA ARG A 103 -9.42 -15.03 2.57
C ARG A 103 -9.75 -14.16 1.35
N GLN A 104 -10.05 -14.78 0.20
CA GLN A 104 -10.39 -14.05 -1.01
C GLN A 104 -11.71 -13.30 -0.86
N VAL A 105 -12.70 -13.92 -0.21
CA VAL A 105 -13.97 -13.27 0.11
C VAL A 105 -13.76 -12.05 1.01
N GLU A 106 -12.93 -12.18 2.04
CA GLU A 106 -12.61 -11.07 2.97
C GLU A 106 -11.85 -9.93 2.28
N VAL A 107 -10.92 -10.23 1.36
CA VAL A 107 -10.28 -9.21 0.50
C VAL A 107 -11.33 -8.44 -0.31
N LEU A 108 -12.27 -9.15 -0.94
CA LEU A 108 -13.31 -8.48 -1.74
C LEU A 108 -14.28 -7.67 -0.89
N ASP A 109 -14.59 -8.11 0.34
CA ASP A 109 -15.39 -7.35 1.29
C ASP A 109 -14.71 -6.06 1.72
N ASN A 110 -13.45 -6.15 2.13
CA ASN A 110 -12.69 -4.97 2.54
C ASN A 110 -12.53 -4.00 1.36
N TRP A 111 -12.25 -4.50 0.15
CA TRP A 111 -12.18 -3.66 -1.04
C TRP A 111 -13.51 -2.94 -1.33
N LEU A 112 -14.64 -3.67 -1.30
CA LEU A 112 -15.96 -3.08 -1.49
C LEU A 112 -16.30 -2.06 -0.39
N ALA A 113 -16.00 -2.35 0.87
CA ALA A 113 -16.22 -1.46 2.00
C ALA A 113 -15.43 -0.14 1.89
N ASN A 114 -14.27 -0.17 1.22
CA ASN A 114 -13.45 1.00 0.92
C ASN A 114 -13.87 1.73 -0.37
N GLY A 115 -15.01 1.37 -0.97
CA GLY A 115 -15.56 2.04 -2.16
C GLY A 115 -15.18 1.40 -3.49
N ALA A 116 -14.74 0.15 -3.48
CA ALA A 116 -14.25 -0.59 -4.65
C ALA A 116 -13.28 0.21 -5.54
N PRO A 117 -12.27 0.86 -4.96
CA PRO A 117 -11.37 1.73 -5.69
C PRO A 117 -10.55 1.03 -6.78
N CYS A 118 -10.27 1.77 -7.86
CA CYS A 118 -9.51 1.29 -9.01
C CYS A 118 -8.06 1.79 -9.08
N ASP A 119 -7.80 2.89 -8.40
CA ASP A 119 -6.45 3.25 -8.02
C ASP A 119 -5.88 2.19 -7.08
N SER A 120 -4.57 2.27 -6.84
CA SER A 120 -3.91 1.65 -5.69
C SER A 120 -4.36 2.32 -4.38
N SER A 121 -5.66 2.54 -4.24
CA SER A 121 -6.35 3.26 -3.17
C SER A 121 -5.88 2.84 -1.81
N GLY A 122 -5.26 3.84 -1.22
CA GLY A 122 -4.13 3.63 -0.37
C GLY A 122 -2.87 4.31 -0.86
N ALA A 123 -3.03 5.37 -1.66
CA ALA A 123 -1.89 6.15 -2.08
C ALA A 123 -1.18 6.73 -0.86
N ALA A 124 0.11 6.47 -0.77
CA ALA A 124 0.98 7.00 0.26
C ALA A 124 0.78 8.52 0.40
N SER A 125 0.77 9.01 1.63
CA SER A 125 0.69 10.43 1.93
C SER A 125 1.56 10.79 3.13
N VAL A 126 2.05 12.03 3.16
CA VAL A 126 2.82 12.55 4.29
C VAL A 126 1.93 13.45 5.13
N ALA A 127 1.78 13.16 6.40
CA ALA A 127 1.12 14.05 7.37
C ALA A 127 2.18 14.75 8.23
N LEU A 128 2.07 16.08 8.37
CA LEU A 128 2.94 16.82 9.28
C LEU A 128 2.54 16.57 10.74
N LEU A 129 3.51 16.13 11.55
CA LEU A 129 3.36 15.96 13.00
C LEU A 129 3.73 17.23 13.76
N THR A 130 4.58 18.07 13.16
CA THR A 130 4.95 19.38 13.69
C THR A 130 4.74 20.46 12.64
N PRO A 131 4.47 21.71 13.05
CA PRO A 131 4.54 22.84 12.13
C PRO A 131 5.92 22.93 11.47
N LEU A 132 5.95 23.42 10.24
CA LEU A 132 7.18 23.67 9.52
C LEU A 132 7.95 24.79 10.25
N ALA A 133 9.09 24.45 10.84
CA ALA A 133 9.82 25.36 11.71
C ALA A 133 11.29 25.49 11.30
N LEU A 134 11.75 26.73 11.15
CA LEU A 134 13.17 27.03 11.10
C LEU A 134 13.75 27.07 12.51
N ARG A 135 14.88 26.38 12.68
CA ARG A 135 15.72 26.49 13.87
C ARG A 135 17.08 27.02 13.43
N ALA A 136 17.63 27.97 14.17
CA ALA A 136 19.01 28.37 14.00
C ALA A 136 19.84 27.70 15.10
N ASP A 137 20.92 27.02 14.71
CA ASP A 137 21.95 26.53 15.63
C ASP A 137 23.34 27.01 15.17
N GLU A 138 24.40 26.51 15.81
CA GLU A 138 25.78 26.89 15.46
C GLU A 138 26.20 26.49 14.03
N ARG A 139 25.39 25.68 13.34
CA ARG A 139 25.61 25.23 11.96
C ARG A 139 24.77 26.02 10.95
N GLY A 140 24.04 27.04 11.40
CA GLY A 140 23.20 27.91 10.57
C GLY A 140 21.72 27.56 10.60
N PRO A 141 20.91 28.11 9.68
CA PRO A 141 19.48 27.82 9.61
C PRO A 141 19.23 26.36 9.19
N GLN A 142 18.40 25.67 9.96
CA GLN A 142 17.96 24.30 9.75
C GLN A 142 16.43 24.28 9.61
N LEU A 143 15.93 23.55 8.63
CA LEU A 143 14.53 23.15 8.57
C LEU A 143 14.37 21.86 9.38
N GLU A 144 13.48 21.88 10.38
CA GLU A 144 13.10 20.69 11.14
C GLU A 144 11.60 20.44 10.98
N LEU A 145 11.26 19.23 10.52
CA LEU A 145 9.89 18.82 10.24
C LEU A 145 9.65 17.39 10.71
N GLY A 146 8.81 17.21 11.73
CA GLY A 146 8.24 15.92 12.08
C GLY A 146 7.15 15.54 11.09
N TYR A 147 7.22 14.32 10.55
CA TYR A 147 6.24 13.80 9.60
C TYR A 147 5.92 12.34 9.86
N ALA A 148 4.73 11.91 9.43
CA ALA A 148 4.31 10.52 9.41
C ALA A 148 3.97 10.14 7.98
N LEU A 149 4.58 9.06 7.48
CA LEU A 149 4.10 8.41 6.27
C LEU A 149 2.84 7.63 6.62
N ARG A 150 1.80 7.81 5.81
CA ARG A 150 0.57 7.02 5.85
C ARG A 150 0.44 6.32 4.52
N ASP A 151 0.72 5.04 4.50
CA ASP A 151 0.49 4.19 3.34
C ASP A 151 -0.23 2.91 3.77
N PRO A 152 -1.53 2.76 3.46
CA PRO A 152 -2.25 1.57 3.85
C PRO A 152 -1.85 0.32 3.05
N ARG A 153 -0.99 0.43 2.02
CA ARG A 153 -0.37 -0.72 1.33
C ARG A 153 0.79 -1.33 2.11
N ALA A 154 1.23 -0.67 3.18
CA ALA A 154 2.39 -1.07 3.97
C ALA A 154 3.71 -1.15 3.15
N SER A 155 3.84 -0.35 2.09
CA SER A 155 5.00 -0.36 1.20
C SER A 155 6.19 0.41 1.78
N LEU A 156 7.37 0.18 1.21
CA LEU A 156 8.52 1.06 1.34
C LEU A 156 8.35 2.21 0.35
N VAL A 157 8.42 3.45 0.84
CA VAL A 157 8.25 4.65 0.01
C VAL A 157 9.52 5.48 0.08
N HIS A 158 10.07 5.78 -1.09
CA HIS A 158 11.16 6.74 -1.23
C HIS A 158 10.59 8.16 -1.15
N LEU A 159 11.12 8.97 -0.22
CA LEU A 159 10.68 10.34 -0.01
C LEU A 159 11.76 11.31 -0.48
N SER A 160 11.42 12.15 -1.44
CA SER A 160 12.26 13.25 -1.90
C SER A 160 11.61 14.59 -1.55
N PHE A 161 12.21 15.34 -0.64
CA PHE A 161 11.74 16.66 -0.26
C PHE A 161 12.41 17.73 -1.13
N VAL A 162 11.61 18.63 -1.70
CA VAL A 162 12.06 19.67 -2.62
C VAL A 162 11.52 21.02 -2.16
N ALA A 163 12.40 22.02 -2.05
CA ALA A 163 12.03 23.41 -1.87
C ALA A 163 12.12 24.12 -3.23
N GLU A 164 11.03 24.74 -3.67
CA GLU A 164 11.00 25.58 -4.87
C GLU A 164 10.98 27.06 -4.46
N SER A 165 11.90 27.85 -5.00
CA SER A 165 11.95 29.30 -4.79
C SER A 165 10.89 30.03 -5.63
N GLU A 166 10.64 31.31 -5.34
CA GLU A 166 9.74 32.15 -6.15
C GLU A 166 10.18 32.28 -7.62
N SER A 167 11.47 32.07 -7.93
CA SER A 167 11.98 32.07 -9.30
C SER A 167 11.88 30.70 -9.99
N GLY A 168 11.31 29.69 -9.32
CA GLY A 168 11.21 28.31 -9.82
C GLY A 168 12.50 27.51 -9.67
N GLU A 169 13.46 27.96 -8.86
CA GLU A 169 14.68 27.18 -8.60
C GLU A 169 14.39 26.08 -7.59
N LEU A 170 14.79 24.85 -7.92
CA LEU A 170 14.54 23.67 -7.10
C LEU A 170 15.77 23.31 -6.27
N HIS A 171 15.57 23.09 -4.97
CA HIS A 171 16.58 22.61 -4.04
C HIS A 171 16.09 21.33 -3.39
N THR A 172 16.89 20.27 -3.42
CA THR A 172 16.51 18.95 -2.86
C THR A 172 17.14 18.77 -1.49
N ALA A 173 16.37 18.27 -0.53
CA ALA A 173 16.87 17.84 0.77
C ALA A 173 17.69 16.55 0.62
N PRO A 174 18.47 16.15 1.65
CA PRO A 174 19.02 14.80 1.70
C PRO A 174 17.91 13.75 1.57
N ALA A 175 18.15 12.73 0.76
CA ALA A 175 17.18 11.65 0.52
C ALA A 175 16.81 10.93 1.82
N ALA A 176 15.55 10.53 1.94
CA ALA A 176 15.05 9.75 3.06
C ALA A 176 14.15 8.60 2.56
N ASP A 177 14.30 7.42 3.16
CA ASP A 177 13.38 6.30 2.95
C ASP A 177 12.50 6.13 4.19
N ALA A 178 11.20 5.91 4.01
CA ALA A 178 10.26 5.67 5.11
C ALA A 178 9.32 4.50 4.82
N ALA A 179 9.03 3.71 5.85
CA ALA A 179 7.99 2.69 5.79
C ALA A 179 6.62 3.29 6.14
N ALA A 180 5.56 2.71 5.58
CA ALA A 180 4.15 3.12 5.65
C ALA A 180 3.52 3.61 6.97
N ALA A 181 4.13 3.35 8.12
CA ALA A 181 3.68 3.82 9.44
C ALA A 181 4.82 4.46 10.25
N ALA A 182 5.90 4.87 9.57
CA ALA A 182 7.05 5.49 10.19
C ALA A 182 6.77 6.97 10.48
N GLU A 183 6.92 7.34 11.75
CA GLU A 183 7.12 8.72 12.14
C GLU A 183 8.61 9.02 12.10
N ALA A 184 8.98 10.12 11.47
CA ALA A 184 10.35 10.54 11.31
C ALA A 184 10.47 12.05 11.42
N THR A 185 11.71 12.54 11.48
CA THR A 185 12.02 13.97 11.47
C THR A 185 13.00 14.27 10.35
N LEU A 186 12.58 15.09 9.39
CA LEU A 186 13.50 15.68 8.42
C LEU A 186 14.29 16.78 9.12
N ARG A 187 15.62 16.73 8.99
CA ARG A 187 16.54 17.79 9.38
C ARG A 187 17.34 18.19 8.15
N TRP A 188 17.15 19.41 7.66
CA TRP A 188 17.79 19.90 6.45
C TRP A 188 18.49 21.23 6.69
N SER A 189 19.81 21.26 6.43
CA SER A 189 20.61 22.48 6.47
C SER A 189 20.25 23.40 5.31
N LEU A 190 19.90 24.65 5.63
CA LEU A 190 19.57 25.69 4.66
C LEU A 190 20.75 26.66 4.44
N ALA A 191 21.93 26.30 4.95
CA ALA A 191 23.14 27.12 4.88
C ALA A 191 23.68 27.34 3.46
N GLU A 192 23.09 26.74 2.43
CA GLU A 192 23.42 26.97 1.02
C GLU A 192 22.27 27.61 0.24
N LEU A 193 21.08 27.72 0.84
CA LEU A 193 19.94 28.35 0.19
C LEU A 193 20.07 29.89 0.27
N PRO A 194 19.76 30.60 -0.84
CA PRO A 194 19.53 32.04 -0.81
C PRO A 194 18.45 32.44 0.19
N ALA A 195 18.50 33.70 0.62
CA ALA A 195 17.40 34.27 1.40
C ALA A 195 16.17 34.45 0.51
N GLY A 196 15.00 34.06 1.00
CA GLY A 196 13.77 34.10 0.20
C GLY A 196 12.68 33.18 0.73
N SER A 197 11.53 33.22 0.05
CA SER A 197 10.40 32.34 0.31
C SER A 197 10.49 31.07 -0.54
N TYR A 198 10.12 29.95 0.05
CA TYR A 198 10.17 28.63 -0.59
C TYR A 198 8.88 27.86 -0.34
N GLU A 199 8.39 27.17 -1.36
CA GLU A 199 7.34 26.16 -1.24
C GLU A 199 7.99 24.79 -1.04
N LEU A 200 7.66 24.10 0.06
CA LEU A 200 8.13 22.75 0.33
C LEU A 200 7.15 21.73 -0.24
N ARG A 201 7.68 20.78 -0.99
CA ARG A 201 6.95 19.63 -1.52
C ARG A 201 7.67 18.34 -1.15
N VAL A 202 6.93 17.25 -1.17
CA VAL A 202 7.48 15.91 -1.09
C VAL A 202 6.99 15.07 -2.27
N THR A 203 7.92 14.40 -2.92
CA THR A 203 7.64 13.33 -3.86
C THR A 203 7.62 12.02 -3.10
N LEU A 204 6.55 11.25 -3.27
CA LEU A 204 6.39 9.90 -2.77
C LEU A 204 6.50 8.94 -3.96
N ASP A 205 7.49 8.06 -3.93
CA ASP A 205 7.69 7.01 -4.93
C ASP A 205 7.71 5.64 -4.23
N ASP A 206 6.73 4.80 -4.53
CA ASP A 206 6.62 3.44 -3.99
C ASP A 206 6.93 2.36 -5.03
N GLY A 207 7.46 2.74 -6.19
CA GLY A 207 7.76 1.88 -7.33
C GLY A 207 6.56 1.52 -8.21
N ALA A 208 5.33 1.76 -7.75
CA ALA A 208 4.10 1.60 -8.54
C ALA A 208 3.60 2.95 -9.06
N GLU A 209 3.70 4.00 -8.25
CA GLU A 209 3.29 5.36 -8.58
C GLU A 209 4.25 6.41 -8.01
N ILE A 210 4.31 7.56 -8.69
CA ILE A 210 5.00 8.76 -8.20
C ILE A 210 3.94 9.84 -7.97
N ARG A 211 3.93 10.39 -6.76
CA ARG A 211 3.02 11.48 -6.37
C ARG A 211 3.76 12.64 -5.76
N GLU A 212 3.27 13.84 -6.00
CA GLU A 212 3.77 15.06 -5.36
C GLU A 212 2.73 15.62 -4.39
N GLN A 213 3.17 16.03 -3.21
CA GLN A 213 2.35 16.65 -2.19
C GLN A 213 2.99 17.95 -1.70
N SER A 214 2.26 19.06 -1.71
CA SER A 214 2.69 20.29 -1.02
C SER A 214 2.58 20.14 0.49
N LEU A 215 3.62 20.60 1.19
CA LEU A 215 3.73 20.61 2.65
C LEU A 215 3.67 22.04 3.23
N GLY A 216 3.48 23.04 2.37
CA GLY A 216 3.43 24.46 2.73
C GLY A 216 4.76 25.21 2.54
N SER A 217 4.80 26.47 2.97
CA SER A 217 5.90 27.38 2.68
C SER A 217 6.78 27.70 3.90
N PHE A 218 8.05 28.04 3.67
CA PHE A 218 8.97 28.57 4.68
C PHE A 218 9.83 29.72 4.12
N VAL A 219 10.46 30.50 5.01
CA VAL A 219 11.29 31.66 4.64
C VAL A 219 12.71 31.48 5.16
N VAL A 220 13.69 31.53 4.27
CA VAL A 220 15.11 31.60 4.63
C VAL A 220 15.47 33.07 4.90
N PRO A 221 15.94 33.42 6.12
CA PRO A 221 16.28 34.80 6.44
C PRO A 221 17.54 35.27 5.71
N ALA A 222 17.64 36.57 5.47
CA ALA A 222 18.88 37.20 5.04
C ALA A 222 19.99 37.00 6.09
N ARG A 223 21.23 36.80 5.62
CA ARG A 223 22.42 36.67 6.47
C ARG A 223 23.00 38.02 6.85
#